data_AF-A0AAV3SJK9-F1
#
_entry.id   AF-A0AAV3SJK9-F1
#
_cell.length_a   1.000
_cell.length_b   1.000
_cell.length_c   1.000
_cell.angle_alpha   90.00
_cell.angle_beta   90.00
_cell.angle_gamma   90.00
#
_symmetry.space_group_name_H-M   'P 1'
#
loop_
_entity.id
_entity.type
_entity.pdbx_description
1 polymer ?
#
loop_
_entity_poly.entity_id
_entity_poly.type
_entity_poly.pdbx_seq_one_letter_code
_entity_poly.pdbx_strand_id
1 'polypeptide(L)'
;MSLLERLLGEDTPDEQVDLEERQHEADDTLNGRIDTAEYGIDACAVTGIAVVNEGPDGEPIVVPIARFSLGEDVEEPDYDLVWELVGEGLNALQPALEGVFVRHYDIQFTFDGDELFEAEECRRVAVTPDLADTFVSDASFNTGALRDAMLDADDIDDEIAPVAWGESKNYSSTANAAIVTNGAAMAAGTSAGAASCAGAGAAGAGAAGGTCGGV
;
A
#
# COMPACT_ATOMS: atom_id res chain seq x y z
N MET A 1 -18.55 -12.31 -20.18
CA MET A 1 -18.18 -10.94 -19.83
C MET A 1 -17.32 -11.03 -18.59
N SER A 2 -16.08 -10.58 -18.68
CA SER A 2 -15.12 -10.63 -17.58
C SER A 2 -15.29 -9.42 -16.65
N LEU A 3 -15.01 -9.59 -15.35
CA LEU A 3 -15.01 -8.53 -14.32
C LEU A 3 -14.12 -7.34 -14.72
N LEU A 4 -13.02 -7.62 -15.42
CA LEU A 4 -12.12 -6.61 -15.99
C LEU A 4 -12.79 -5.76 -17.08
N GLU A 5 -13.59 -6.33 -17.98
CA GLU A 5 -14.28 -5.56 -19.05
C GLU A 5 -15.36 -4.63 -18.49
N ARG A 6 -15.97 -4.99 -17.34
CA ARG A 6 -16.93 -4.13 -16.65
C ARG A 6 -16.27 -2.97 -15.92
N LEU A 7 -15.05 -3.19 -15.40
CA LEU A 7 -14.29 -2.24 -14.60
C LEU A 7 -13.46 -1.26 -15.47
N LEU A 8 -13.12 -1.66 -16.71
CA LEU A 8 -12.37 -0.87 -17.71
C LEU A 8 -13.26 -0.05 -18.68
N GLY A 9 -14.57 0.03 -18.45
CA GLY A 9 -15.43 1.02 -19.11
C GLY A 9 -15.74 0.80 -20.60
N GLU A 10 -16.35 -0.34 -20.97
CA GLU A 10 -17.00 -0.49 -22.28
C GLU A 10 -18.41 -1.13 -22.15
N ASP A 11 -19.34 -0.44 -21.47
CA ASP A 11 -20.80 -0.39 -21.73
C ASP A 11 -21.57 0.00 -20.44
N THR A 12 -22.30 1.11 -20.49
CA THR A 12 -22.98 1.79 -19.37
C THR A 12 -24.29 1.11 -18.93
N PRO A 13 -24.68 1.23 -17.65
CA PRO A 13 -25.49 2.37 -17.21
C PRO A 13 -24.93 3.07 -15.96
N ASP A 14 -25.39 4.29 -15.76
CA ASP A 14 -24.98 5.34 -14.81
C ASP A 14 -24.36 4.87 -13.47
N GLU A 15 -23.21 5.47 -13.13
CA GLU A 15 -22.57 5.48 -11.79
C GLU A 15 -21.67 4.28 -11.42
N GLN A 16 -20.90 3.72 -12.36
CA GLN A 16 -19.73 2.92 -11.98
C GLN A 16 -18.58 3.86 -11.58
N VAL A 17 -18.07 3.69 -10.35
CA VAL A 17 -16.93 4.48 -9.85
C VAL A 17 -15.70 4.15 -10.69
N ASP A 18 -15.13 5.17 -11.35
CA ASP A 18 -13.87 5.05 -12.07
C ASP A 18 -12.70 5.01 -11.08
N LEU A 19 -12.35 3.79 -10.66
CA LEU A 19 -11.26 3.59 -9.69
C LEU A 19 -9.89 3.97 -10.28
N GLU A 20 -9.71 3.95 -11.60
CA GLU A 20 -8.46 4.38 -12.25
C GLU A 20 -8.29 5.90 -12.10
N GLU A 21 -9.37 6.66 -12.34
CA GLU A 21 -9.38 8.12 -12.14
C GLU A 21 -9.16 8.47 -10.66
N ARG A 22 -9.82 7.78 -9.72
CA ARG A 22 -9.61 8.02 -8.28
C ARG A 22 -8.18 7.71 -7.84
N GLN A 23 -7.59 6.64 -8.35
CA GLN A 23 -6.19 6.32 -8.07
C GLN A 23 -5.28 7.44 -8.56
N HIS A 24 -5.49 7.91 -9.79
CA HIS A 24 -4.67 8.95 -10.39
C HIS A 24 -4.79 10.28 -9.64
N GLU A 25 -6.00 10.68 -9.25
CA GLU A 25 -6.23 11.87 -8.43
C GLU A 25 -5.52 11.77 -7.07
N ALA A 26 -5.59 10.60 -6.42
CA ALA A 26 -4.89 10.37 -5.17
C ALA A 26 -3.37 10.40 -5.34
N ASP A 27 -2.84 9.83 -6.42
CA ASP A 27 -1.41 9.85 -6.74
C ASP A 27 -0.89 11.27 -7.02
N ASP A 28 -1.61 12.04 -7.84
CA ASP A 28 -1.30 13.44 -8.13
C ASP A 28 -1.35 14.29 -6.86
N THR A 29 -2.33 14.04 -6.00
CA THR A 29 -2.45 14.71 -4.70
C THR A 29 -1.28 14.37 -3.79
N LEU A 30 -0.89 13.09 -3.71
CA LEU A 30 0.25 12.66 -2.90
C LEU A 30 1.56 13.30 -3.37
N ASN A 31 1.83 13.25 -4.67
CA ASN A 31 3.01 13.86 -5.29
C ASN A 31 3.02 15.39 -5.15
N GLY A 32 1.85 16.03 -5.10
CA GLY A 32 1.74 17.46 -4.84
C GLY A 32 2.03 17.87 -3.39
N ARG A 33 2.01 16.91 -2.45
CA ARG A 33 2.16 17.14 -1.01
C ARG A 33 3.54 16.76 -0.48
N ILE A 34 4.21 15.81 -1.14
CA ILE A 34 5.48 15.27 -0.68
C ILE A 34 6.59 15.72 -1.62
N ASP A 35 7.52 16.50 -1.07
CA ASP A 35 8.84 16.69 -1.68
C ASP A 35 9.78 15.62 -1.13
N THR A 36 10.10 14.62 -1.95
CA THR A 36 10.90 13.48 -1.53
C THR A 36 12.28 13.87 -0.98
N ALA A 37 12.86 14.97 -1.46
CA ALA A 37 14.14 15.48 -0.96
C ALA A 37 14.01 16.16 0.41
N GLU A 38 12.88 16.81 0.70
CA GLU A 38 12.60 17.40 2.01
C GLU A 38 12.35 16.33 3.08
N TYR A 39 11.59 15.29 2.72
CA TYR A 39 11.29 14.16 3.60
C TYR A 39 12.43 13.13 3.69
N GLY A 40 13.45 13.24 2.85
CA GLY A 40 14.59 12.31 2.84
C GLY A 40 14.20 10.90 2.43
N ILE A 41 13.22 10.76 1.53
CA ILE A 41 12.77 9.47 0.99
C ILE A 41 13.15 9.37 -0.49
N ASP A 42 13.28 8.16 -1.01
CA ASP A 42 13.62 7.96 -2.42
C ASP A 42 12.42 8.22 -3.34
N ALA A 43 11.23 7.77 -2.94
CA ALA A 43 10.04 7.86 -3.77
C ALA A 43 8.73 7.67 -2.99
N CYS A 44 7.63 8.20 -3.53
CA CYS A 44 6.27 7.97 -3.05
C CYS A 44 5.29 7.78 -4.22
N ALA A 45 4.28 6.91 -4.06
CA ALA A 45 3.19 6.77 -5.03
C ALA A 45 1.95 6.07 -4.44
N VAL A 46 0.78 6.34 -5.02
CA VAL A 46 -0.42 5.51 -4.85
C VAL A 46 -0.35 4.35 -5.85
N THR A 47 0.17 3.22 -5.38
CA THR A 47 0.50 2.07 -6.23
C THR A 47 -0.72 1.31 -6.76
N GLY A 48 -1.88 1.42 -6.11
CA GLY A 48 -3.08 0.76 -6.58
C GLY A 48 -4.28 0.89 -5.67
N ILE A 49 -5.43 0.49 -6.21
CA ILE A 49 -6.65 0.24 -5.44
C ILE A 49 -7.00 -1.25 -5.63
N ALA A 50 -6.85 -2.03 -4.56
CA ALA A 50 -7.19 -3.45 -4.58
C ALA A 50 -8.68 -3.63 -4.26
N VAL A 51 -9.44 -4.19 -5.19
CA VAL A 51 -10.81 -4.65 -4.94
C VAL A 51 -10.68 -5.99 -4.22
N VAL A 52 -11.14 -6.09 -2.97
CA VAL A 52 -10.93 -7.29 -2.12
C VAL A 52 -12.21 -8.11 -1.91
N ASN A 53 -13.37 -7.50 -2.13
CA ASN A 53 -14.67 -8.18 -2.02
C ASN A 53 -15.76 -7.36 -2.74
N GLU A 54 -16.96 -7.91 -2.81
CA GLU A 54 -18.15 -7.22 -3.31
C GLU A 54 -19.24 -7.17 -2.22
N GLY A 55 -19.97 -6.06 -2.18
CA GLY A 55 -21.16 -5.88 -1.37
C GLY A 55 -22.35 -6.69 -1.90
N PRO A 56 -23.45 -6.76 -1.14
CA PRO A 56 -24.65 -7.52 -1.53
C PRO A 56 -25.27 -7.04 -2.85
N ASP A 57 -25.10 -5.76 -3.19
CA ASP A 57 -25.60 -5.14 -4.42
C ASP A 57 -24.52 -5.06 -5.53
N GLY A 58 -23.38 -5.73 -5.35
CA GLY A 58 -22.27 -5.75 -6.30
C GLY A 58 -21.34 -4.55 -6.23
N GLU A 59 -21.41 -3.77 -5.15
CA GLU A 59 -20.53 -2.61 -4.91
C GLU A 59 -19.12 -3.08 -4.54
N PRO A 60 -18.06 -2.50 -5.11
CA PRO A 60 -16.69 -2.94 -4.81
C PRO A 60 -16.29 -2.53 -3.40
N ILE A 61 -15.75 -3.48 -2.63
CA ILE A 61 -15.07 -3.22 -1.37
C ILE A 61 -13.57 -3.16 -1.68
N VAL A 62 -12.95 -2.01 -1.41
CA VAL A 62 -11.59 -1.71 -1.86
C VAL A 62 -10.61 -1.49 -0.71
N VAL A 63 -9.32 -1.62 -1.03
CA VAL A 63 -8.17 -1.27 -0.18
C VAL A 63 -7.23 -0.42 -1.04
N PRO A 64 -7.20 0.91 -0.84
CA PRO A 64 -6.20 1.76 -1.48
C PRO A 64 -4.83 1.58 -0.85
N ILE A 65 -3.78 1.67 -1.68
CA ILE A 65 -2.41 1.36 -1.30
C ILE A 65 -1.49 2.53 -1.67
N ALA A 66 -0.99 3.24 -0.68
CA ALA A 66 0.13 4.18 -0.85
C ALA A 66 1.44 3.50 -0.44
N ARG A 67 2.52 3.78 -1.17
CA ARG A 67 3.85 3.25 -0.90
C ARG A 67 4.89 4.36 -0.81
N PHE A 68 5.75 4.24 0.18
CA PHE A 68 6.91 5.09 0.41
C PHE A 68 8.18 4.24 0.41
N SER A 69 9.19 4.67 -0.37
CA SER A 69 10.53 4.09 -0.36
C SER A 69 11.43 4.98 0.49
N LEU A 70 11.83 4.51 1.66
CA LEU A 70 12.60 5.31 2.63
C LEU A 70 14.10 5.36 2.32
N GLY A 71 14.62 4.40 1.56
CA GLY A 71 16.01 4.36 1.15
C GLY A 71 16.67 2.99 1.32
N GLU A 72 17.61 2.69 0.44
CA GLU A 72 18.52 1.52 0.53
C GLU A 72 19.60 1.68 1.61
N ASP A 73 19.69 2.85 2.25
CA ASP A 73 20.60 3.12 3.37
C ASP A 73 19.87 3.14 4.73
N VAL A 74 18.57 2.80 4.76
CA VAL A 74 17.73 2.84 5.98
C VAL A 74 17.59 1.43 6.55
N GLU A 75 18.31 1.16 7.64
CA GLU A 75 18.22 -0.09 8.40
C GLU A 75 16.98 -0.08 9.33
N GLU A 76 16.81 1.00 10.10
CA GLU A 76 15.65 1.22 10.96
C GLU A 76 14.96 2.55 10.61
N PRO A 77 13.65 2.55 10.26
CA PRO A 77 12.96 3.77 9.88
C PRO A 77 12.69 4.67 11.10
N ASP A 78 12.79 5.99 10.89
CA ASP A 78 12.34 6.96 11.88
C ASP A 78 10.81 6.90 11.98
N TYR A 79 10.32 6.44 13.13
CA TYR A 79 8.89 6.29 13.36
C TYR A 79 8.14 7.61 13.33
N ASP A 80 8.74 8.74 13.73
CA ASP A 80 8.05 10.03 13.64
C ASP A 80 7.81 10.40 12.17
N LEU A 81 8.82 10.18 11.30
CA LEU A 81 8.69 10.35 9.85
C LEU A 81 7.65 9.40 9.25
N VAL A 82 7.65 8.12 9.64
CA VAL A 82 6.66 7.13 9.20
C VAL A 82 5.24 7.65 9.44
N TRP A 83 4.96 8.16 10.64
CA TRP A 83 3.62 8.65 10.96
C TRP A 83 3.26 9.94 10.21
N GLU A 84 4.23 10.83 9.95
CA GLU A 84 4.02 11.98 9.07
C GLU A 84 3.63 11.53 7.65
N LEU A 85 4.34 10.55 7.09
CA LEU A 85 4.04 9.98 5.77
C LEU A 85 2.70 9.24 5.73
N VAL A 86 2.31 8.54 6.81
CA VAL A 86 0.94 7.98 6.96
C VAL A 86 -0.09 9.09 6.86
N GLY A 87 0.13 10.21 7.55
CA GLY A 87 -0.76 11.37 7.49
C GLY A 87 -0.88 11.94 6.06
N GLU A 88 0.23 12.11 5.36
CA GLU A 88 0.19 12.58 3.96
C GLU A 88 -0.49 11.58 3.02
N GLY A 89 -0.26 10.28 3.21
CA GLY A 89 -0.94 9.22 2.49
C GLY A 89 -2.47 9.26 2.70
N LEU A 90 -2.94 9.39 3.93
CA LEU A 90 -4.37 9.47 4.25
C LEU A 90 -5.02 10.74 3.66
N ASN A 91 -4.34 11.88 3.76
CA ASN A 91 -4.82 13.14 3.18
C ASN A 91 -4.94 13.10 1.65
N ALA A 92 -4.18 12.24 0.99
CA ALA A 92 -4.29 12.01 -0.45
C ALA A 92 -5.37 10.97 -0.80
N LEU A 93 -5.43 9.86 -0.07
CA LEU A 93 -6.30 8.73 -0.39
C LEU A 93 -7.76 8.93 0.02
N GLN A 94 -8.03 9.47 1.22
CA GLN A 94 -9.38 9.49 1.77
C GLN A 94 -10.34 10.38 0.96
N PRO A 95 -9.97 11.62 0.57
CA PRO A 95 -10.85 12.48 -0.25
C PRO A 95 -11.13 11.89 -1.63
N ALA A 96 -10.10 11.33 -2.29
CA ALA A 96 -10.24 10.72 -3.61
C ALA A 96 -11.17 9.49 -3.62
N LEU A 97 -11.40 8.87 -2.46
CA LEU A 97 -12.23 7.67 -2.31
C LEU A 97 -13.56 7.94 -1.62
N GLU A 98 -13.97 9.21 -1.49
CA GLU A 98 -15.32 9.55 -1.06
C GLU A 98 -16.36 8.86 -1.95
N GLY A 99 -17.35 8.24 -1.29
CA GLY A 99 -18.41 7.47 -1.93
C GLY A 99 -18.03 6.03 -2.31
N VAL A 100 -16.83 5.56 -1.98
CA VAL A 100 -16.39 4.17 -2.22
C VAL A 100 -16.32 3.39 -0.91
N PHE A 101 -16.71 2.12 -0.91
CA PHE A 101 -16.57 1.25 0.26
C PHE A 101 -15.11 0.83 0.46
N VAL A 102 -14.38 1.60 1.27
CA VAL A 102 -13.02 1.26 1.69
C VAL A 102 -13.07 0.32 2.89
N ARG A 103 -12.37 -0.82 2.81
CA ARG A 103 -12.21 -1.74 3.96
C ARG A 103 -11.24 -1.18 4.98
N HIS A 104 -10.08 -0.72 4.50
CA HIS A 104 -9.03 -0.06 5.25
C HIS A 104 -8.08 0.61 4.25
N TYR A 105 -7.34 1.62 4.69
CA TYR A 105 -6.27 2.25 3.91
C TYR A 105 -4.96 1.55 4.25
N ASP A 106 -4.19 1.13 3.24
CA ASP A 106 -2.93 0.42 3.45
C ASP A 106 -1.75 1.31 3.03
N ILE A 107 -0.91 1.68 4.00
CA ILE A 107 0.28 2.51 3.77
C ILE A 107 1.51 1.63 3.96
N GLN A 108 2.28 1.45 2.88
CA GLN A 108 3.42 0.54 2.84
C GLN A 108 4.74 1.31 2.80
N PHE A 109 5.74 0.80 3.50
CA PHE A 109 7.09 1.35 3.59
C PHE A 109 8.10 0.30 3.14
N THR A 110 9.02 0.69 2.26
CA THR A 110 10.16 -0.14 1.84
C THR A 110 11.48 0.51 2.26
N PHE A 111 12.39 -0.27 2.82
CA PHE A 111 13.72 0.15 3.30
C PHE A 111 14.69 -1.04 3.26
N ASP A 112 15.99 -0.85 3.46
CA ASP A 112 16.99 -1.94 3.36
C ASP A 112 16.74 -3.02 4.42
N GLY A 113 16.57 -2.57 5.67
CA GLY A 113 16.39 -3.43 6.83
C GLY A 113 17.71 -3.91 7.46
N ASP A 114 17.62 -4.57 8.61
CA ASP A 114 18.79 -4.95 9.43
C ASP A 114 19.48 -6.25 8.98
N GLU A 115 18.95 -6.93 7.97
CA GLU A 115 19.31 -8.30 7.64
C GLU A 115 20.36 -8.36 6.51
N LEU A 116 21.61 -8.70 6.87
CA LEU A 116 22.82 -8.76 6.04
C LEU A 116 22.75 -9.55 4.71
N PHE A 117 21.63 -10.23 4.42
CA PHE A 117 21.42 -11.05 3.23
C PHE A 117 19.97 -11.04 2.71
N GLU A 118 19.06 -10.28 3.31
CA GLU A 118 17.66 -10.21 2.88
C GLU A 118 17.43 -9.08 1.89
N ALA A 119 16.39 -9.25 1.07
CA ALA A 119 15.94 -8.21 0.17
C ALA A 119 15.13 -7.20 0.98
N GLU A 120 15.28 -5.92 0.67
CA GLU A 120 14.51 -4.76 1.16
C GLU A 120 13.32 -5.13 2.08
N GLU A 121 13.39 -4.76 3.36
CA GLU A 121 12.28 -4.90 4.30
C GLU A 121 11.05 -4.11 3.86
N CYS A 122 9.88 -4.69 4.10
CA CYS A 122 8.60 -4.07 3.78
C CYS A 122 7.61 -4.18 4.95
N ARG A 123 7.17 -3.02 5.43
CA ARG A 123 6.24 -2.90 6.56
C ARG A 123 5.01 -2.08 6.16
N ARG A 124 3.92 -2.24 6.90
CA ARG A 124 2.68 -1.52 6.61
C ARG A 124 1.98 -0.96 7.84
N VAL A 125 1.21 0.08 7.61
CA VAL A 125 0.22 0.67 8.53
C VAL A 125 -1.16 0.56 7.87
N ALA A 126 -2.06 -0.19 8.49
CA ALA A 126 -3.42 -0.40 7.96
C ALA A 126 -4.44 0.37 8.79
N VAL A 127 -4.98 1.46 8.25
CA VAL A 127 -5.85 2.40 8.97
C VAL A 127 -7.31 2.12 8.65
N THR A 128 -8.16 2.04 9.67
CA THR A 128 -9.61 1.87 9.48
C THR A 128 -10.26 3.11 8.87
N PRO A 129 -11.36 2.99 8.11
CA PRO A 129 -12.05 4.13 7.51
C PRO A 129 -12.48 5.20 8.51
N ASP A 130 -12.97 4.82 9.69
CA ASP A 130 -13.42 5.77 10.71
C ASP A 130 -12.27 6.64 11.25
N LEU A 131 -11.08 6.05 11.43
CA LEU A 131 -9.88 6.78 11.86
C LEU A 131 -9.35 7.69 10.75
N ALA A 132 -9.36 7.22 9.49
CA ALA A 132 -8.96 8.03 8.35
C ALA A 132 -9.89 9.23 8.14
N ASP A 133 -11.22 9.03 8.22
CA ASP A 133 -12.22 10.09 8.12
C ASP A 133 -12.05 11.12 9.25
N THR A 134 -11.87 10.66 10.49
CA THR A 134 -11.63 11.54 11.64
C THR A 134 -10.37 12.37 11.44
N PHE A 135 -9.27 11.76 10.98
CA PHE A 135 -8.00 12.45 10.75
C PHE A 135 -8.09 13.52 9.66
N VAL A 136 -8.77 13.24 8.54
CA VAL A 136 -8.87 14.21 7.45
C VAL A 136 -9.91 15.30 7.73
N SER A 137 -11.01 14.95 8.43
CA SER A 137 -12.12 15.87 8.67
C SER A 137 -11.96 16.75 9.92
N ASP A 138 -11.23 16.29 10.95
CA ASP A 138 -11.03 17.01 12.21
C ASP A 138 -9.60 17.55 12.34
N ALA A 139 -9.43 18.84 12.07
CA ALA A 139 -8.13 19.52 12.18
C ALA A 139 -7.51 19.51 13.60
N SER A 140 -8.27 19.16 14.65
CA SER A 140 -7.73 18.96 16.00
C SER A 140 -7.13 17.58 16.21
N PHE A 141 -7.48 16.61 15.37
CA PHE A 141 -6.96 15.25 15.36
C PHE A 141 -5.70 15.16 14.49
N ASN A 142 -4.57 15.55 15.06
CA ASN A 142 -3.28 15.56 14.36
C ASN A 142 -2.64 14.15 14.27
N THR A 143 -1.52 14.06 13.55
CA THR A 143 -0.76 12.81 13.34
C THR A 143 -0.36 12.10 14.64
N GLY A 144 -0.02 12.84 15.69
CA GLY A 144 0.27 12.26 16.99
C GLY A 144 -0.96 11.59 17.62
N ALA A 145 -2.13 12.23 17.51
CA ALA A 145 -3.39 11.64 17.97
C ALA A 145 -3.80 10.42 17.15
N LEU A 146 -3.55 10.44 15.83
CA LEU A 146 -3.75 9.27 14.96
C LEU A 146 -2.86 8.10 15.37
N ARG A 147 -1.57 8.36 15.59
CA ARG A 147 -0.61 7.35 16.06
C ARG A 147 -1.06 6.72 17.36
N ASP A 148 -1.39 7.54 18.36
CA ASP A 148 -1.80 7.06 19.67
C ASP A 148 -3.08 6.21 19.57
N ALA A 149 -4.07 6.66 18.78
CA ALA A 149 -5.30 5.91 18.54
C ALA A 149 -5.07 4.58 17.80
N MET A 150 -4.17 4.55 16.82
CA MET A 150 -3.78 3.34 16.09
C MET A 150 -3.09 2.34 17.02
N LEU A 151 -2.13 2.79 17.83
CA LEU A 151 -1.40 1.93 18.78
C LEU A 151 -2.32 1.38 19.89
N ASP A 152 -3.30 2.16 20.36
CA ASP A 152 -4.28 1.72 21.35
C ASP A 152 -5.27 0.69 20.77
N ALA A 153 -5.55 0.77 19.47
CA ALA A 153 -6.51 -0.09 18.79
C ALA A 153 -5.89 -1.33 18.12
N ASP A 154 -4.57 -1.32 17.89
CA ASP A 154 -3.80 -2.45 17.37
C ASP A 154 -3.90 -3.65 18.33
N ASP A 155 -4.48 -4.75 17.84
CA ASP A 155 -4.69 -5.97 18.62
C ASP A 155 -3.60 -7.03 18.42
N ILE A 156 -2.48 -6.65 17.78
CA ILE A 156 -1.32 -7.49 17.42
C ILE A 156 -1.63 -8.45 16.25
N ASP A 157 -2.87 -8.48 15.76
CA ASP A 157 -3.23 -9.26 14.57
C ASP A 157 -3.00 -8.45 13.29
N ASP A 158 -1.85 -8.68 12.66
CA ASP A 158 -1.49 -8.12 11.36
C ASP A 158 -2.46 -8.50 10.23
N GLU A 159 -3.46 -9.37 10.46
CA GLU A 159 -4.47 -9.68 9.46
C GLU A 159 -5.59 -8.63 9.35
N ILE A 160 -5.96 -7.96 10.46
CA ILE A 160 -7.17 -7.13 10.56
C ILE A 160 -6.78 -5.70 10.95
N ALA A 161 -7.25 -4.71 10.19
CA ALA A 161 -7.05 -3.31 10.57
C ALA A 161 -7.83 -2.97 11.85
N PRO A 162 -7.29 -2.14 12.76
CA PRO A 162 -6.07 -1.32 12.60
C PRO A 162 -4.76 -2.07 12.88
N VAL A 163 -3.74 -1.83 12.04
CA VAL A 163 -2.38 -2.35 12.23
C VAL A 163 -1.42 -1.16 12.26
N ALA A 164 -0.73 -0.94 13.38
CA ALA A 164 0.16 0.21 13.56
C ALA A 164 1.55 -0.02 12.98
N TRP A 165 2.04 -1.27 12.94
CA TRP A 165 3.25 -1.66 12.25
C TRP A 165 3.30 -3.18 12.05
N GLY A 166 3.01 -3.64 10.83
CA GLY A 166 2.91 -5.08 10.54
C GLY A 166 3.58 -5.51 9.25
N GLU A 167 3.54 -6.81 8.97
CA GLU A 167 4.03 -7.36 7.70
C GLU A 167 3.20 -6.86 6.52
N SER A 168 3.84 -6.53 5.40
CA SER A 168 3.13 -6.06 4.22
C SER A 168 2.30 -7.14 3.52
N LYS A 169 1.12 -6.75 3.03
CA LYS A 169 0.20 -7.66 2.31
C LYS A 169 0.34 -7.55 0.80
N ASN A 170 0.32 -8.72 0.14
CA ASN A 170 0.22 -8.82 -1.30
C ASN A 170 -1.23 -9.14 -1.72
N TYR A 171 -1.95 -8.10 -2.14
CA TYR A 171 -3.34 -8.24 -2.56
C TYR A 171 -3.49 -8.95 -3.92
N SER A 172 -2.47 -9.01 -4.78
CA SER A 172 -2.58 -9.68 -6.09
C SER A 172 -2.71 -11.20 -5.99
N SER A 173 -2.32 -11.77 -4.85
CA SER A 173 -2.38 -13.20 -4.58
C SER A 173 -3.71 -13.66 -3.97
N THR A 174 -4.59 -12.73 -3.59
CA THR A 174 -5.86 -13.07 -2.94
C THR A 174 -6.87 -13.57 -3.97
N ALA A 175 -7.52 -14.71 -3.70
CA ALA A 175 -8.33 -15.46 -4.68
C ALA A 175 -9.51 -14.69 -5.33
N ASN A 176 -9.87 -13.53 -4.79
CA ASN A 176 -10.93 -12.65 -5.32
C ASN A 176 -10.46 -11.22 -5.56
N ALA A 177 -9.15 -10.95 -5.50
CA ALA A 177 -8.65 -9.59 -5.60
C ALA A 177 -8.28 -9.19 -7.02
N ALA A 178 -8.77 -8.04 -7.45
CA ALA A 178 -8.34 -7.35 -8.66
C ALA A 178 -7.64 -6.06 -8.24
N ILE A 179 -6.44 -5.79 -8.75
CA ILE A 179 -5.75 -4.52 -8.50
C ILE A 179 -5.90 -3.63 -9.72
N VAL A 180 -6.44 -2.44 -9.49
CA VAL A 180 -6.44 -1.34 -10.46
C VAL A 180 -5.11 -0.60 -10.29
N THR A 181 -4.29 -0.62 -11.34
CA THR A 181 -3.03 0.13 -11.39
C THR A 181 -3.00 0.95 -12.67
N ASN A 182 -2.90 2.27 -12.56
CA ASN A 182 -2.46 3.08 -13.68
C ASN A 182 -0.97 2.79 -13.92
N GLY A 183 -0.50 2.78 -15.16
CA GLY A 183 0.87 2.35 -15.55
C GLY A 183 2.05 3.15 -14.96
N ALA A 184 1.81 4.01 -13.97
CA ALA A 184 2.80 4.67 -13.13
C ALA A 184 3.42 3.68 -12.14
N ALA A 185 4.08 2.64 -12.66
CA ALA A 185 5.00 1.86 -11.87
C ALA A 185 6.17 2.77 -11.49
N MET A 186 6.40 2.95 -10.18
CA MET A 186 7.57 3.62 -9.63
C MET A 186 8.83 3.11 -10.33
N ALA A 187 9.49 3.98 -11.09
CA ALA A 187 10.76 3.68 -11.74
C ALA A 187 11.91 3.91 -10.75
N ALA A 188 11.86 3.21 -9.61
CA ALA A 188 13.01 3.05 -8.72
C ALA A 188 13.40 1.57 -8.80
N GLY A 189 14.68 1.29 -9.11
CA GLY A 189 15.34 -0.01 -8.95
C GLY A 189 14.61 -1.23 -9.51
N THR A 190 15.14 -1.82 -10.58
CA THR A 190 14.65 -3.08 -11.15
C THR A 190 14.34 -4.19 -10.15
N SER A 191 13.06 -4.33 -9.77
CA SER A 191 12.37 -5.60 -9.66
C SER A 191 10.90 -5.39 -10.05
N ALA A 192 10.41 -6.24 -10.96
CA ALA A 192 9.03 -6.17 -11.43
C ALA A 192 8.10 -6.56 -10.26
N GLY A 193 7.68 -5.58 -9.47
CA GLY A 193 6.93 -5.75 -8.24
C GLY A 193 5.86 -4.68 -8.06
N ALA A 194 5.11 -4.34 -9.11
CA ALA A 194 3.91 -3.51 -9.01
C ALA A 194 2.82 -4.14 -8.11
N ALA A 195 3.06 -5.33 -7.52
CA ALA A 195 2.08 -6.05 -6.73
C ALA A 195 2.61 -6.75 -5.46
N SER A 196 3.91 -6.77 -5.15
CA SER A 196 4.35 -7.49 -3.94
C SER A 196 5.70 -7.05 -3.43
N CYS A 197 5.73 -6.59 -2.18
CA CYS A 197 6.89 -6.79 -1.31
C CYS A 197 6.76 -8.09 -0.47
N ALA A 198 5.75 -8.93 -0.76
CA ALA A 198 5.66 -10.27 -0.17
C ALA A 198 6.59 -11.25 -0.89
N GLY A 199 7.77 -11.46 -0.30
CA GLY A 199 8.43 -12.77 -0.17
C GLY A 199 8.99 -13.44 -1.43
N ALA A 200 10.30 -13.26 -1.66
CA ALA A 200 11.13 -14.31 -2.24
C ALA A 200 11.72 -15.20 -1.11
N GLY A 201 10.85 -15.81 -0.30
CA GLY A 201 11.25 -16.57 0.88
C GLY A 201 10.53 -17.91 1.02
N ALA A 202 10.78 -18.87 0.10
CA ALA A 202 10.57 -20.31 0.35
C ALA A 202 11.17 -21.20 -0.76
N ALA A 203 12.47 -21.49 -0.71
CA ALA A 203 13.03 -22.74 -1.27
C ALA A 203 14.41 -23.07 -0.68
N GLY A 204 14.46 -23.39 0.62
CA GLY A 204 15.55 -24.18 1.17
C GLY A 204 15.39 -25.65 0.79
N ALA A 205 16.15 -26.12 -0.21
CA ALA A 205 16.45 -27.54 -0.37
C ALA A 205 17.88 -27.69 -0.91
N GLY A 206 18.83 -27.92 -0.01
CA GLY A 206 20.20 -28.23 -0.37
C GLY A 206 20.34 -29.59 -1.07
N ALA A 207 21.27 -29.67 -2.02
CA ALA A 207 22.01 -30.89 -2.32
C ALA A 207 23.36 -30.55 -2.97
N ALA A 208 24.39 -30.53 -2.12
CA ALA A 208 25.68 -31.20 -2.31
C ALA A 208 26.37 -31.21 -3.69
N GLY A 209 27.53 -30.53 -3.76
CA GLY A 209 28.82 -31.21 -3.93
C GLY A 209 29.27 -31.65 -5.34
N GLY A 210 30.22 -30.88 -5.90
CA GLY A 210 31.44 -31.36 -6.58
C GLY A 210 31.34 -32.20 -7.87
N THR A 211 31.96 -31.76 -8.96
CA THR A 211 33.38 -32.02 -9.30
C THR A 211 33.73 -31.53 -10.72
N CYS A 212 35.03 -31.41 -10.94
CA CYS A 212 35.80 -30.95 -12.09
C CYS A 212 35.64 -31.80 -13.38
N GLY A 213 35.97 -31.22 -14.53
CA GLY A 213 36.54 -31.96 -15.69
C GLY A 213 35.87 -31.69 -17.03
N GLY A 214 36.64 -31.20 -18.01
CA GLY A 214 36.17 -30.88 -19.36
C GLY A 214 36.15 -32.03 -20.36
N VAL A 215 35.71 -31.71 -21.57
CA VAL A 215 36.14 -32.27 -22.87
C VAL A 215 35.95 -31.21 -23.95
#